data_AF-A0A0D3LH03-F1
#
_entry.id   AF-A0A0D3LH03-F1
#
_cell.length_a   1.000
_cell.length_b   1.000
_cell.length_c   1.000
_cell.angle_alpha   90.00
_cell.angle_beta   90.00
_cell.angle_gamma   90.00
#
_symmetry.space_group_name_H-M   'P 1'
#
loop_
_entity.id
_entity.type
_entity.pdbx_description
1 polymer ?
#
loop_
_entity_poly.entity_id
_entity_poly.type
_entity_poly.pdbx_seq_one_letter_code
_entity_poly.pdbx_strand_id
1 'polypeptide(L)'
;MKEQKVYRSGILLYPGVEILNVAGPAEVFAATENFNVVSIGINTEPVKANKGFTLVPDYSLEDCPYLDVLVIPGGAIEKIQSNNDVLLWLQAMSIKTNLLLSVCTGAFLLAAAGLLDGKTYTTHHQFIDKLQSLAPYGKAIRNLRYTDSGNIIATAGVSAGIEGALHVVRRLTGAGTALNTASRIEYPYWQQASQGVHKTTIAAPGY
;
A
#
# COMPACT_ATOMS: atom_id res chain seq x y z
N MET A 1 -24.68 19.24 -11.66
CA MET A 1 -23.35 18.59 -11.50
C MET A 1 -23.50 17.52 -10.45
N LYS A 2 -23.11 16.26 -10.70
CA LYS A 2 -23.12 15.23 -9.64
C LYS A 2 -21.99 15.56 -8.68
N GLU A 3 -22.27 15.56 -7.38
CA GLU A 3 -21.21 15.63 -6.36
C GLU A 3 -20.22 14.50 -6.61
N GLN A 4 -18.95 14.88 -6.70
CA GLN A 4 -17.87 13.93 -6.93
C GLN A 4 -17.57 13.24 -5.60
N LYS A 5 -17.72 11.90 -5.55
CA LYS A 5 -17.37 11.13 -4.35
C LYS A 5 -15.89 11.35 -4.02
N VAL A 6 -15.62 11.74 -2.78
CA VAL A 6 -14.27 11.81 -2.21
C VAL A 6 -14.04 10.53 -1.41
N TYR A 7 -13.01 9.77 -1.79
CA TYR A 7 -12.61 8.55 -1.12
C TYR A 7 -11.71 8.86 0.07
N ARG A 8 -11.83 8.13 1.18
CA ARG A 8 -10.87 8.24 2.29
C ARG A 8 -9.83 7.13 2.20
N SER A 9 -8.55 7.51 2.05
CA SER A 9 -7.42 6.59 2.16
C SER A 9 -6.76 6.72 3.52
N GLY A 10 -6.67 5.61 4.25
CA GLY A 10 -5.94 5.52 5.51
C GLY A 10 -4.59 4.82 5.32
N ILE A 11 -3.57 5.26 6.03
CA ILE A 11 -2.23 4.63 6.01
C ILE A 11 -1.85 4.18 7.42
N LEU A 12 -1.65 2.88 7.60
CA LEU A 12 -1.23 2.32 8.88
C LEU A 12 0.19 2.74 9.24
N LEU A 13 0.40 3.25 10.45
CA LEU A 13 1.69 3.62 11.03
C LEU A 13 1.99 2.72 12.23
N TYR A 14 3.22 2.22 12.29
CA TYR A 14 3.71 1.42 13.41
C TYR A 14 5.23 1.59 13.58
N PRO A 15 5.79 1.32 14.76
CA PRO A 15 7.22 1.46 15.00
C PRO A 15 8.06 0.66 14.00
N GLY A 16 8.94 1.35 13.27
CA GLY A 16 9.79 0.76 12.23
C GLY A 16 9.14 0.65 10.86
N VAL A 17 8.02 1.35 10.60
CA VAL A 17 7.48 1.49 9.23
C VAL A 17 8.52 2.11 8.29
N GLU A 18 8.51 1.67 7.03
CA GLU A 18 9.39 2.20 5.99
C GLU A 18 8.79 3.48 5.39
N ILE A 19 9.48 4.61 5.51
CA ILE A 19 8.91 5.93 5.19
C ILE A 19 8.37 6.05 3.77
N LEU A 20 9.04 5.46 2.77
CA LEU A 20 8.57 5.54 1.39
C LEU A 20 7.32 4.67 1.14
N ASN A 21 7.07 3.67 1.98
CA ASN A 21 5.83 2.86 1.90
C ASN A 21 4.62 3.64 2.43
N VAL A 22 4.86 4.66 3.25
CA VAL A 22 3.87 5.63 3.71
C VAL A 22 3.74 6.76 2.69
N ALA A 23 4.85 7.47 2.45
CA ALA A 23 4.87 8.70 1.66
C ALA A 23 4.52 8.50 0.19
N GLY A 24 4.93 7.39 -0.44
CA GLY A 24 4.65 7.14 -1.85
C GLY A 24 3.15 7.05 -2.15
N PRO A 25 2.40 6.15 -1.49
CA PRO A 25 0.95 6.12 -1.60
C PRO A 25 0.27 7.42 -1.16
N ALA A 26 0.73 8.05 -0.06
CA ALA A 26 0.19 9.31 0.43
C ALA A 26 0.25 10.41 -0.64
N GLU A 27 1.41 10.58 -1.29
CA GLU A 27 1.63 11.58 -2.34
C GLU A 27 0.70 11.35 -3.53
N VAL A 28 0.55 10.10 -3.97
CA VAL A 28 -0.36 9.75 -5.07
C VAL A 28 -1.81 10.10 -4.75
N PHE A 29 -2.29 9.74 -3.55
CA PHE A 29 -3.66 10.04 -3.16
C PHE A 29 -3.87 11.54 -2.95
N ALA A 30 -2.93 12.25 -2.33
CA ALA A 30 -3.01 13.70 -2.11
C ALA A 30 -2.92 14.54 -3.39
N ALA A 31 -2.36 13.99 -4.47
CA ALA A 31 -2.24 14.66 -5.76
C ALA A 31 -3.55 14.71 -6.57
N THR A 32 -4.67 14.25 -6.02
CA THR A 32 -6.01 14.35 -6.64
C THR A 32 -7.05 14.80 -5.63
N GLU A 33 -8.02 15.60 -6.07
CA GLU A 33 -9.17 16.04 -5.25
C GLU A 33 -10.13 14.89 -4.92
N ASN A 34 -9.92 13.70 -5.50
CA ASN A 34 -10.76 12.53 -5.27
C ASN A 34 -10.45 11.80 -3.96
N PHE A 35 -9.37 12.14 -3.26
CA PHE A 35 -8.97 11.45 -2.05
C PHE A 35 -8.73 12.42 -0.89
N ASN A 36 -9.10 11.97 0.30
CA ASN A 36 -8.63 12.51 1.56
C ASN A 36 -7.70 11.48 2.21
N VAL A 37 -6.48 11.89 2.55
CA VAL A 37 -5.45 11.03 3.12
C VAL A 37 -5.39 11.24 4.63
N VAL A 38 -5.45 10.15 5.38
CA VAL A 38 -5.30 10.13 6.84
C VAL A 38 -4.31 9.04 7.25
N SER A 39 -3.71 9.18 8.41
CA SER A 39 -2.81 8.20 9.01
C SER A 39 -3.40 7.58 10.27
N ILE A 40 -3.18 6.28 10.45
CA ILE A 40 -3.74 5.48 11.53
C ILE A 40 -2.59 4.81 12.28
N GLY A 41 -2.37 5.16 13.53
CA GLY A 41 -1.40 4.51 14.39
C GLY A 41 -2.04 3.42 15.25
N ILE A 42 -1.19 2.65 15.95
CA ILE A 42 -1.67 1.78 17.04
C ILE A 42 -2.40 2.64 18.10
N ASN A 43 -1.83 3.80 18.38
CA ASN A 43 -2.36 4.91 19.14
C ASN A 43 -1.96 6.23 18.42
N THR A 44 -2.22 7.38 19.02
CA THR A 44 -1.85 8.70 18.47
C THR A 44 -0.46 9.18 18.89
N GLU A 45 0.34 8.32 19.54
CA GLU A 45 1.70 8.68 19.95
C GLU A 45 2.67 8.74 18.74
N PRO A 46 3.73 9.56 18.80
CA PRO A 46 4.73 9.63 17.74
C PRO A 46 5.39 8.29 17.42
N VAL A 47 5.41 7.92 16.15
CA VAL A 47 5.94 6.67 15.61
C VAL A 47 7.31 6.90 14.97
N LYS A 48 8.34 6.18 15.44
CA LYS A 48 9.67 6.19 14.81
C LYS A 48 9.69 5.28 13.58
N ALA A 49 9.87 5.84 12.40
CA ALA A 49 10.09 5.10 11.15
C ALA A 49 11.51 4.51 11.09
N ASN A 50 11.72 3.49 10.25
CA ASN A 50 12.97 2.74 10.16
C ASN A 50 14.20 3.61 9.81
N LYS A 51 14.00 4.69 9.06
CA LYS A 51 15.06 5.60 8.56
C LYS A 51 15.14 6.93 9.32
N GLY A 52 14.81 6.92 10.61
CA GLY A 52 15.07 8.04 11.51
C GLY A 52 13.99 9.13 11.55
N PHE A 53 13.05 9.15 10.61
CA PHE A 53 11.89 10.06 10.66
C PHE A 53 10.92 9.68 11.79
N THR A 54 10.26 10.68 12.36
CA THR A 54 9.15 10.50 13.31
C THR A 54 7.87 10.95 12.63
N LEU A 55 6.82 10.14 12.71
CA LEU A 55 5.50 10.41 12.16
C LEU A 55 4.50 10.52 13.31
N VAL A 56 3.51 11.40 13.20
CA VAL A 56 2.43 11.53 14.21
C VAL A 56 1.13 11.07 13.53
N PRO A 57 0.48 10.01 14.02
CA PRO A 57 -0.78 9.55 13.45
C PRO A 57 -1.93 10.55 13.67
N ASP A 58 -2.83 10.66 12.70
CA ASP A 58 -4.04 11.48 12.82
C ASP A 58 -5.09 10.78 13.70
N TYR A 59 -5.16 9.46 13.61
CA TYR A 59 -6.09 8.59 14.34
C TYR A 59 -5.35 7.37 14.92
N SER A 60 -5.94 6.74 15.92
CA SER A 60 -5.60 5.40 16.42
C SER A 60 -6.44 4.30 15.72
N LEU A 61 -6.20 3.04 16.08
CA LEU A 61 -7.03 1.92 15.63
C LEU A 61 -8.48 2.02 16.15
N GLU A 62 -8.67 2.55 17.36
CA GLU A 62 -9.95 2.62 18.06
C GLU A 62 -10.88 3.70 17.48
N ASP A 63 -10.33 4.88 17.17
CA ASP A 63 -11.06 6.03 16.59
C ASP A 63 -10.87 6.15 15.07
N CYS A 64 -10.46 5.06 14.42
CA CYS A 64 -10.27 5.03 12.97
C CYS A 64 -11.58 5.36 12.23
N PRO A 65 -11.60 6.37 11.34
CA PRO A 65 -12.78 6.70 10.56
C PRO A 65 -13.05 5.64 9.48
N TYR A 66 -14.22 5.67 8.84
CA TYR A 66 -14.48 4.84 7.66
C TYR A 66 -13.44 5.10 6.57
N LEU A 67 -12.85 4.03 6.04
CA LEU A 67 -11.87 4.08 4.96
C LEU A 67 -12.40 3.38 3.71
N ASP A 68 -12.28 4.01 2.54
CA ASP A 68 -12.47 3.36 1.25
C ASP A 68 -11.23 2.55 0.84
N VAL A 69 -10.05 3.01 1.24
CA VAL A 69 -8.76 2.35 0.98
C VAL A 69 -7.92 2.33 2.26
N LEU A 70 -7.36 1.18 2.61
CA LEU A 70 -6.37 1.06 3.68
C LEU A 70 -5.02 0.64 3.09
N VAL A 71 -3.97 1.42 3.35
CA VAL A 71 -2.59 1.10 2.99
C VAL A 71 -1.90 0.42 4.17
N ILE A 72 -1.31 -0.75 3.92
CA ILE A 72 -0.55 -1.54 4.87
C ILE A 72 0.92 -1.51 4.43
N PRO A 73 1.72 -0.56 4.96
CA PRO A 73 3.12 -0.42 4.58
C PRO A 73 4.00 -1.56 5.13
N GLY A 74 5.16 -1.72 4.51
CA GLY A 74 6.23 -2.57 5.00
C GLY A 74 7.15 -1.84 5.98
N GLY A 75 8.16 -2.56 6.45
CA GLY A 75 9.13 -2.10 7.44
C GLY A 75 9.60 -3.24 8.33
N ALA A 76 9.87 -2.93 9.60
CA ALA A 76 10.21 -3.88 10.66
C ALA A 76 8.98 -4.71 11.10
N ILE A 77 8.44 -5.53 10.20
CA ILE A 77 7.19 -6.28 10.39
C ILE A 77 7.25 -7.21 11.60
N GLU A 78 8.44 -7.73 11.94
CA GLU A 78 8.67 -8.54 13.13
C GLU A 78 8.25 -7.86 14.44
N LYS A 79 8.18 -6.53 14.48
CA LYS A 79 7.73 -5.77 15.66
C LYS A 79 6.22 -5.72 15.82
N ILE A 80 5.45 -6.06 14.78
CA ILE A 80 4.00 -5.80 14.73
C ILE A 80 3.18 -7.02 14.26
N GLN A 81 3.79 -7.99 13.58
CA GLN A 81 3.09 -9.16 13.01
C GLN A 81 2.47 -10.12 14.04
N SER A 82 2.83 -9.99 15.32
CA SER A 82 2.25 -10.77 16.43
C SER A 82 1.36 -9.92 17.35
N ASN A 83 1.09 -8.67 16.99
CA ASN A 83 0.22 -7.80 17.77
C ASN A 83 -1.25 -8.13 17.46
N ASN A 84 -1.94 -8.77 18.40
CA ASN A 84 -3.32 -9.21 18.22
C ASN A 84 -4.28 -8.07 17.92
N ASP A 85 -4.12 -6.90 18.53
CA ASP A 85 -5.01 -5.75 18.31
C ASP A 85 -4.93 -5.30 16.85
N VAL A 86 -3.71 -5.25 16.29
CA VAL A 86 -3.50 -4.90 14.87
C VAL A 86 -4.05 -5.98 13.95
N LEU A 87 -3.84 -7.26 14.24
CA LEU A 87 -4.33 -8.35 13.39
C LEU A 87 -5.87 -8.41 13.37
N LEU A 88 -6.51 -8.32 14.54
CA LEU A 88 -7.97 -8.28 14.65
C LEU A 88 -8.54 -7.03 13.98
N TRP A 89 -7.87 -5.89 14.12
CA TRP A 89 -8.25 -4.66 13.43
C TRP A 89 -8.15 -4.82 11.92
N LEU A 90 -7.07 -5.40 11.38
CA LEU A 90 -6.93 -5.67 9.95
C LEU A 90 -8.02 -6.62 9.43
N GLN A 91 -8.39 -7.65 10.20
CA GLN A 91 -9.51 -8.52 9.85
C GLN A 91 -10.83 -7.74 9.80
N ALA A 92 -11.12 -6.90 10.78
CA ALA A 92 -12.31 -6.05 10.76
C ALA A 92 -12.31 -5.07 9.58
N MET A 93 -11.17 -4.47 9.27
CA MET A 93 -11.01 -3.56 8.13
C MET A 93 -11.18 -4.27 6.79
N SER A 94 -10.78 -5.54 6.67
CA SER A 94 -10.98 -6.33 5.45
C SER A 94 -12.45 -6.51 5.06
N ILE A 95 -13.36 -6.39 6.04
CA ILE A 95 -14.82 -6.47 5.84
C ILE A 95 -15.41 -5.08 5.59
N LYS A 96 -14.88 -4.04 6.25
CA LYS A 96 -15.44 -2.68 6.24
C LYS A 96 -14.92 -1.79 5.10
N THR A 97 -13.74 -2.09 4.56
CA THR A 97 -13.05 -1.26 3.57
C THR A 97 -13.10 -1.90 2.19
N ASN A 98 -13.23 -1.06 1.15
CA ASN A 98 -13.39 -1.55 -0.22
C ASN A 98 -12.08 -2.15 -0.76
N LEU A 99 -10.92 -1.57 -0.42
CA LEU A 99 -9.61 -1.99 -0.92
C LEU A 99 -8.53 -1.95 0.16
N LEU A 100 -7.78 -3.05 0.28
CA LEU A 100 -6.53 -3.11 1.02
C LEU A 100 -5.35 -3.01 0.03
N LEU A 101 -4.41 -2.10 0.29
CA LEU A 101 -3.18 -1.92 -0.48
C LEU A 101 -1.97 -2.25 0.40
N SER A 102 -1.36 -3.43 0.25
CA SER A 102 -0.10 -3.71 0.94
C SER A 102 1.12 -3.26 0.14
N VAL A 103 2.11 -2.69 0.81
CA VAL A 103 3.37 -2.27 0.19
C VAL A 103 4.55 -3.01 0.79
N CYS A 104 5.46 -3.51 -0.05
CA CYS A 104 6.67 -4.20 0.42
C CYS A 104 6.31 -5.36 1.35
N THR A 105 6.96 -5.44 2.51
CA THR A 105 6.70 -6.46 3.52
C THR A 105 5.36 -6.29 4.25
N GLY A 106 4.56 -5.25 3.97
CA GLY A 106 3.22 -5.10 4.54
C GLY A 106 2.27 -6.27 4.24
N ALA A 107 2.53 -7.01 3.15
CA ALA A 107 1.79 -8.24 2.84
C ALA A 107 1.96 -9.34 3.92
N PHE A 108 3.02 -9.30 4.72
CA PHE A 108 3.18 -10.20 5.86
C PHE A 108 2.15 -9.97 6.96
N LEU A 109 1.68 -8.72 7.15
CA LEU A 109 0.59 -8.44 8.08
C LEU A 109 -0.74 -9.00 7.57
N LEU A 110 -0.97 -8.93 6.25
CA LEU A 110 -2.13 -9.56 5.62
C LEU A 110 -2.07 -11.09 5.77
N ALA A 111 -0.90 -11.70 5.61
CA ALA A 111 -0.70 -13.13 5.84
C ALA A 111 -0.98 -13.51 7.30
N ALA A 112 -0.42 -12.77 8.27
CA ALA A 112 -0.64 -13.00 9.70
C ALA A 112 -2.11 -12.83 10.11
N ALA A 113 -2.85 -11.95 9.43
CA ALA A 113 -4.29 -11.77 9.63
C ALA A 113 -5.15 -12.82 8.90
N GLY A 114 -4.56 -13.76 8.15
CA GLY A 114 -5.28 -14.78 7.39
C GLY A 114 -5.99 -14.27 6.13
N LEU A 115 -5.57 -13.11 5.59
CA LEU A 115 -6.28 -12.42 4.50
C LEU A 115 -5.77 -12.79 3.10
N LEU A 116 -4.73 -13.61 2.98
CA LEU A 116 -4.12 -13.97 1.68
C LEU A 116 -4.59 -15.32 1.12
N ASP A 117 -5.41 -16.06 1.83
CA ASP A 117 -5.92 -17.36 1.38
C ASP A 117 -6.75 -17.20 0.09
N GLY A 118 -6.45 -18.04 -0.92
CA GLY A 118 -7.09 -17.98 -2.24
C GLY A 118 -6.75 -16.73 -3.07
N LYS A 119 -5.83 -15.87 -2.62
CA LYS A 119 -5.43 -14.65 -3.32
C LYS A 119 -4.11 -14.86 -4.08
N THR A 120 -3.95 -14.13 -5.18
CA THR A 120 -2.62 -13.86 -5.75
C THR A 120 -2.02 -12.62 -5.10
N TYR A 121 -0.76 -12.68 -4.70
CA TYR A 121 -0.09 -11.57 -4.04
C TYR A 121 1.37 -11.46 -4.47
N THR A 122 1.98 -10.31 -4.24
CA THR A 122 3.44 -10.13 -4.31
C THR A 122 3.92 -9.41 -3.05
N THR A 123 5.23 -9.35 -2.85
CA THR A 123 5.90 -8.58 -1.79
C THR A 123 7.30 -8.21 -2.29
N HIS A 124 8.11 -7.60 -1.44
CA HIS A 124 9.51 -7.33 -1.75
C HIS A 124 10.22 -8.63 -2.16
N HIS A 125 10.93 -8.60 -3.29
CA HIS A 125 11.50 -9.79 -3.94
C HIS A 125 12.36 -10.66 -3.02
N GLN A 126 13.12 -10.06 -2.09
CA GLN A 126 13.94 -10.78 -1.09
C GLN A 126 13.11 -11.62 -0.11
N PHE A 127 11.82 -11.35 0.04
CA PHE A 127 10.95 -11.95 1.05
C PHE A 127 9.80 -12.78 0.48
N ILE A 128 9.71 -12.91 -0.85
CA ILE A 128 8.58 -13.56 -1.53
C ILE A 128 8.43 -15.04 -1.14
N ASP A 129 9.54 -15.78 -0.98
CA ASP A 129 9.53 -17.19 -0.57
C ASP A 129 9.11 -17.37 0.89
N LYS A 130 9.60 -16.48 1.75
CA LYS A 130 9.19 -16.46 3.15
C LYS A 130 7.69 -16.20 3.27
N LEU A 131 7.16 -15.24 2.48
CA LEU A 131 5.73 -14.96 2.48
C LEU A 131 4.90 -16.13 1.93
N GLN A 132 5.36 -16.81 0.87
CA GLN A 132 4.70 -18.02 0.35
C GLN A 132 4.62 -19.14 1.40
N SER A 133 5.65 -19.28 2.23
CA SER A 133 5.67 -20.26 3.32
C SER A 133 4.68 -19.93 4.44
N LEU A 134 4.40 -18.64 4.67
CA LEU A 134 3.45 -18.17 5.69
C LEU A 134 1.99 -18.16 5.22
N ALA A 135 1.74 -18.00 3.92
CA ALA A 135 0.41 -18.02 3.32
C ALA A 135 0.31 -19.11 2.24
N PRO A 136 0.41 -20.41 2.60
CA PRO A 136 0.50 -21.51 1.64
C PRO A 136 -0.77 -21.71 0.79
N TYR A 137 -1.92 -21.20 1.24
CA TYR A 137 -3.19 -21.29 0.50
C TYR A 137 -3.42 -20.12 -0.46
N GLY A 138 -2.53 -19.14 -0.48
CA GLY A 138 -2.45 -18.13 -1.54
C GLY A 138 -1.28 -18.39 -2.49
N LYS A 139 -1.18 -17.56 -3.52
CA LYS A 139 -0.16 -17.71 -4.58
C LYS A 139 0.70 -16.46 -4.70
N ALA A 140 1.95 -16.57 -4.26
CA ALA A 140 2.96 -15.55 -4.44
C ALA A 140 3.38 -15.47 -5.93
N ILE A 141 3.32 -14.27 -6.51
CA ILE A 141 3.73 -14.00 -7.89
C ILE A 141 5.01 -13.18 -7.89
N ARG A 142 6.04 -13.70 -8.55
CA ARG A 142 7.34 -13.03 -8.70
C ARG A 142 7.35 -12.08 -9.88
N ASN A 143 8.32 -11.16 -9.91
CA ASN A 143 8.61 -10.27 -11.04
C ASN A 143 7.44 -9.37 -11.47
N LEU A 144 6.48 -9.14 -10.58
CA LEU A 144 5.44 -8.13 -10.75
C LEU A 144 5.65 -7.02 -9.75
N ARG A 145 5.39 -5.78 -10.19
CA ARG A 145 5.42 -4.62 -9.30
C ARG A 145 4.20 -4.58 -8.39
N TYR A 146 3.04 -5.04 -8.86
CA TYR A 146 1.89 -5.30 -8.02
C TYR A 146 1.01 -6.42 -8.58
N THR A 147 0.16 -6.98 -7.73
CA THR A 147 -0.91 -7.91 -8.07
C THR A 147 -2.23 -7.31 -7.61
N ASP A 148 -3.32 -7.63 -8.31
CA ASP A 148 -4.68 -7.25 -7.92
C ASP A 148 -5.54 -8.52 -7.82
N SER A 149 -6.03 -8.81 -6.61
CA SER A 149 -6.91 -9.95 -6.31
C SER A 149 -8.29 -9.50 -5.80
N GLY A 150 -8.83 -8.44 -6.40
CA GLY A 150 -10.16 -7.91 -6.11
C GLY A 150 -10.13 -6.88 -5.00
N ASN A 151 -10.31 -7.31 -3.74
CA ASN A 151 -10.29 -6.44 -2.56
C ASN A 151 -8.87 -6.23 -1.98
N ILE A 152 -7.86 -6.92 -2.49
CA ILE A 152 -6.46 -6.79 -2.06
C ILE A 152 -5.60 -6.50 -3.28
N ILE A 153 -4.86 -5.39 -3.20
CA ILE A 153 -3.75 -5.06 -4.10
C ILE A 153 -2.47 -5.19 -3.27
N ALA A 154 -1.52 -5.99 -3.74
CA ALA A 154 -0.25 -6.18 -3.06
C ALA A 154 0.87 -5.70 -3.99
N THR A 155 1.80 -4.89 -3.47
CA THR A 155 2.92 -4.36 -4.25
C THR A 155 4.24 -4.93 -3.78
N ALA A 156 5.23 -4.94 -4.67
CA ALA A 156 6.57 -5.42 -4.42
C ALA A 156 7.39 -4.40 -3.61
N GLY A 157 8.56 -3.99 -4.09
CA GLY A 157 9.46 -3.11 -3.34
C GLY A 157 8.92 -1.70 -3.10
N VAL A 158 9.69 -0.90 -2.35
CA VAL A 158 9.25 0.40 -1.83
C VAL A 158 8.67 1.37 -2.87
N SER A 159 9.22 1.42 -4.08
CA SER A 159 8.73 2.29 -5.16
C SER A 159 7.50 1.72 -5.90
N ALA A 160 7.23 0.43 -5.77
CA ALA A 160 6.04 -0.18 -6.35
C ALA A 160 4.75 0.22 -5.61
N GLY A 161 4.86 0.73 -4.37
CA GLY A 161 3.76 1.34 -3.65
C GLY A 161 3.13 2.53 -4.38
N ILE A 162 3.94 3.33 -5.09
CA ILE A 162 3.47 4.46 -5.92
C ILE A 162 2.59 3.96 -7.06
N GLU A 163 3.05 2.94 -7.80
CA GLU A 163 2.27 2.35 -8.89
C GLU A 163 1.00 1.64 -8.40
N GLY A 164 1.08 0.95 -7.25
CA GLY A 164 -0.10 0.35 -6.64
C GLY A 164 -1.13 1.40 -6.25
N ALA A 165 -0.71 2.54 -5.70
CA ALA A 165 -1.61 3.66 -5.41
C ALA A 165 -2.19 4.28 -6.68
N LEU A 166 -1.40 4.45 -7.75
CA LEU A 166 -1.90 4.94 -9.04
C LEU A 166 -2.91 3.97 -9.67
N HIS A 167 -2.71 2.67 -9.48
CA HIS A 167 -3.67 1.64 -9.86
C HIS A 167 -4.96 1.72 -9.03
N VAL A 168 -4.87 1.99 -7.73
CA VAL A 168 -6.05 2.25 -6.89
C VAL A 168 -6.82 3.47 -7.39
N VAL A 169 -6.14 4.59 -7.66
CA VAL A 169 -6.78 5.79 -8.24
C VAL A 169 -7.49 5.40 -9.54
N ARG A 170 -6.80 4.71 -10.46
CA ARG A 170 -7.39 4.24 -11.73
C ARG A 170 -8.65 3.41 -11.52
N ARG A 171 -8.65 2.49 -10.55
CA ARG A 171 -9.81 1.62 -10.27
C ARG A 171 -11.02 2.38 -9.76
N LEU A 172 -10.79 3.40 -8.95
CA LEU A 172 -11.86 4.13 -8.25
C LEU A 172 -12.36 5.36 -9.01
N THR A 173 -11.52 5.98 -9.85
CA THR A 173 -11.84 7.25 -10.53
C THR A 173 -11.64 7.20 -12.05
N GLY A 174 -11.05 6.13 -12.57
CA GLY A 174 -10.80 5.94 -14.00
C GLY A 174 -9.39 6.31 -14.45
N ALA A 175 -9.04 5.91 -15.68
CA ALA A 175 -7.69 6.07 -16.22
C ALA A 175 -7.24 7.53 -16.39
N GLY A 176 -8.16 8.44 -16.72
CA GLY A 176 -7.84 9.86 -16.91
C GLY A 176 -7.32 10.52 -15.63
N THR A 177 -8.01 10.30 -14.51
CA THR A 177 -7.56 10.83 -13.21
C THR A 177 -6.21 10.24 -12.81
N ALA A 178 -6.00 8.92 -12.96
CA ALA A 178 -4.70 8.32 -12.63
C ALA A 178 -3.54 8.87 -13.47
N LEU A 179 -3.75 9.12 -14.77
CA LEU A 179 -2.75 9.75 -15.64
C LEU A 179 -2.46 11.19 -15.21
N ASN A 180 -3.50 11.99 -14.91
CA ASN A 180 -3.35 13.35 -14.42
C ASN A 180 -2.62 13.39 -13.07
N THR A 181 -2.96 12.48 -12.16
CA THR A 181 -2.28 12.31 -10.87
C THR A 181 -0.79 12.00 -11.08
N ALA A 182 -0.46 11.01 -11.92
CA ALA A 182 0.92 10.68 -12.24
C ALA A 182 1.68 11.86 -12.85
N SER A 183 1.05 12.58 -13.79
CA SER A 183 1.64 13.77 -14.40
C SER A 183 1.89 14.88 -13.39
N ARG A 184 0.99 15.09 -12.43
CA ARG A 184 1.10 16.13 -11.40
C ARG A 184 2.27 15.88 -10.44
N ILE A 185 2.59 14.61 -10.17
CA ILE A 185 3.72 14.21 -9.33
C ILE A 185 4.97 13.85 -10.16
N GLU A 186 4.95 14.13 -11.47
CA GLU A 186 6.03 13.84 -12.42
C GLU A 186 6.51 12.36 -12.41
N TYR A 187 5.59 11.43 -12.13
CA TYR A 187 5.90 10.01 -12.09
C TYR A 187 5.75 9.36 -13.46
N PRO A 188 6.75 8.59 -13.95
CA PRO A 188 6.66 7.90 -15.23
C PRO A 188 5.69 6.70 -15.12
N TYR A 189 4.39 6.96 -15.33
CA TYR A 189 3.34 5.97 -15.19
C TYR A 189 3.04 5.28 -16.52
N TRP A 190 3.50 4.04 -16.64
CA TRP A 190 3.27 3.19 -17.80
C TRP A 190 1.94 2.44 -17.66
N GLN A 191 1.11 2.43 -18.70
CA GLN A 191 -0.27 1.91 -18.65
C GLN A 191 -0.38 0.37 -18.49
N GLN A 192 0.72 -0.36 -18.28
CA GLN A 192 0.74 -1.80 -18.06
C GLN A 192 1.54 -2.13 -16.80
N ALA A 193 1.13 -3.17 -16.07
CA ALA A 193 1.88 -3.72 -14.94
C ALA A 193 3.29 -4.06 -15.43
N SER A 194 4.23 -3.15 -15.22
CA SER A 194 5.57 -3.25 -15.77
C SER A 194 6.24 -4.44 -15.09
N GLN A 195 6.83 -5.32 -15.90
CA GLN A 195 7.58 -6.43 -15.36
C GLN A 195 8.69 -5.87 -14.46
N GLY A 196 8.83 -6.47 -13.28
CA GLY A 196 9.79 -6.07 -12.26
C GLY A 196 11.21 -5.97 -12.80
N VAL A 197 12.02 -5.14 -12.14
CA VAL A 197 13.36 -4.73 -12.56
C VAL A 197 14.28 -5.93 -12.82
N HIS A 198 14.45 -6.25 -14.10
CA HIS A 198 15.75 -6.50 -14.73
C HIS A 198 15.72 -5.89 -16.14
N LYS A 199 16.51 -4.83 -16.31
CA LYS A 199 16.78 -3.98 -17.50
C LYS A 199 16.11 -2.61 -17.47
N THR A 200 16.65 -1.72 -16.63
CA THR A 200 16.63 -0.29 -16.93
C THR A 200 18.00 0.09 -17.49
N THR A 201 18.19 -0.05 -18.80
CA THR A 201 19.20 0.75 -19.50
C THR A 201 18.51 2.08 -19.80
N ILE A 202 18.76 3.10 -18.98
CA ILE A 202 18.37 4.47 -19.30
C ILE A 202 19.43 4.95 -20.29
N ALA A 203 19.13 4.92 -21.59
CA ALA A 203 19.83 5.78 -22.53
C ALA A 203 19.31 7.20 -22.28
N ALA A 204 20.16 8.07 -21.74
CA ALA A 204 19.86 9.49 -21.64
C ALA A 204 19.64 10.07 -23.05
N PRO A 205 18.61 10.90 -23.30
CA PRO A 205 18.64 11.79 -24.45
C PRO A 205 19.74 12.83 -24.20
N GLY A 206 20.69 12.92 -25.11
CA GLY A 206 21.70 13.97 -25.13
C GLY A 206 21.04 15.35 -25.21
N TYR A 207 21.59 16.29 -24.45
CA TYR A 207 21.46 17.71 -24.70
C TYR A 207 22.36 18.10 -25.87
#